data_AF-A0A699Z421-F1
#
_entry.id   AF-A0A699Z421-F1
#
_cell.length_a   1.000
_cell.length_b   1.000
_cell.length_c   1.000
_cell.angle_alpha   90.00
_cell.angle_beta   90.00
_cell.angle_gamma   90.00
#
_symmetry.space_group_name_H-M   'P 1'
#
loop_
_entity.id
_entity.type
_entity.pdbx_description
1 polymer ?
#
loop_
_entity_poly.entity_id
_entity_poly.type
_entity_poly.pdbx_seq_one_letter_code
_entity_poly.pdbx_strand_id
1 'polypeptide(L)'
;MNTASRMESTSLPGRIQVSQTTYELLRDPRPSRWLPTGGVEVKGKGLMHTFLMAEEATFPRRTPSDSTTPETLTTASAAIRAEAA
;
A
#
# COMPACT_ATOMS: atom_id res chain seq x y z
N MET A 1 5.83 2.98 -17.36
CA MET A 1 5.76 1.81 -16.44
C MET A 1 5.97 2.31 -15.02
N ASN A 2 5.05 2.04 -14.11
CA ASN A 2 5.22 2.40 -12.70
C ASN A 2 5.64 1.14 -11.92
N THR A 3 6.95 0.98 -11.68
CA THR A 3 7.49 -0.18 -10.95
C THR A 3 7.01 -0.19 -9.50
N ALA A 4 6.93 0.96 -8.83
CA ALA A 4 6.53 1.06 -7.43
C ALA A 4 5.09 0.59 -7.21
N SER A 5 4.15 1.08 -8.02
CA SER A 5 2.74 0.64 -7.96
C SER A 5 2.59 -0.86 -8.21
N ARG A 6 3.47 -1.45 -9.05
CA ARG A 6 3.48 -2.90 -9.25
C ARG A 6 3.97 -3.65 -8.02
N MET A 7 5.08 -3.23 -7.44
CA MET A 7 5.61 -3.83 -6.21
C MET A 7 4.60 -3.75 -5.06
N GLU A 8 3.86 -2.65 -4.94
CA GLU A 8 2.78 -2.55 -3.96
C GLU A 8 1.66 -3.56 -4.24
N SER A 9 1.18 -3.62 -5.49
CA SER A 9 0.07 -4.51 -5.87
C SER A 9 0.39 -6.00 -5.76
N THR A 10 1.67 -6.38 -5.82
CA THR A 10 2.14 -7.77 -5.74
C THR A 10 2.75 -8.13 -4.39
N SER A 11 2.85 -7.18 -3.46
CA SER A 11 3.42 -7.43 -2.13
C SER A 11 2.40 -8.14 -1.24
N LEU A 12 2.91 -8.76 -0.19
CA LEU A 12 2.07 -9.24 0.92
C LEU A 12 1.69 -8.06 1.83
N PRO A 13 0.46 -8.04 2.38
CA PRO A 13 0.05 -7.02 3.34
C PRO A 13 1.02 -6.93 4.52
N GLY A 14 1.37 -5.69 4.92
CA GLY A 14 2.29 -5.43 6.02
C GLY A 14 3.76 -5.74 5.72
N ARG A 15 4.11 -6.08 4.47
CA ARG A 15 5.48 -6.37 4.06
C ARG A 15 5.97 -5.39 3.01
N ILE A 16 7.28 -5.18 3.00
CA ILE A 16 7.97 -4.32 2.04
C ILE A 16 8.51 -5.22 0.93
N GLN A 17 8.04 -5.02 -0.30
CA GLN A 17 8.59 -5.64 -1.50
C GLN A 17 9.39 -4.61 -2.31
N VAL A 18 10.55 -5.01 -2.81
CA VAL A 18 11.44 -4.16 -3.60
C VAL A 18 11.88 -4.86 -4.88
N SER A 19 12.18 -4.08 -5.93
CA SER A 19 12.85 -4.60 -7.13
C SER A 19 14.30 -4.93 -6.85
N GLN A 20 14.90 -5.77 -7.70
CA GLN A 20 16.33 -6.08 -7.65
C GLN A 20 17.22 -4.83 -7.60
N THR A 21 16.96 -3.85 -8.47
CA THR A 21 17.72 -2.59 -8.48
C THR A 21 17.66 -1.85 -7.14
N THR A 22 16.48 -1.81 -6.51
CA THR A 22 16.34 -1.18 -5.19
C THR A 22 17.06 -1.99 -4.12
N TYR A 23 16.98 -3.32 -4.15
CA TYR A 23 17.70 -4.20 -3.24
C TYR A 23 19.22 -3.99 -3.30
N GLU A 24 19.78 -3.91 -4.51
CA GLU A 24 21.22 -3.65 -4.72
C GLU A 24 21.66 -2.27 -4.22
N LEU A 25 20.80 -1.25 -4.39
CA LEU A 25 21.07 0.12 -3.94
C LEU A 25 20.99 0.27 -2.42
N LEU A 26 20.12 -0.48 -1.75
CA LEU A 26 19.95 -0.40 -0.30
C LEU A 26 21.24 -0.76 0.46
N ARG A 27 22.10 -1.62 -0.11
CA ARG A 27 23.37 -2.07 0.48
C ARG A 27 23.20 -2.43 1.96
N ASP A 28 22.15 -3.21 2.20
CA ASP A 28 21.67 -3.49 3.53
C ASP A 28 22.72 -4.25 4.35
N PRO A 29 23.07 -3.79 5.57
CA PRO A 29 23.99 -4.52 6.44
C PRO A 29 23.43 -5.87 6.91
N ARG A 30 22.12 -6.12 6.78
CA ARG A 30 21.46 -7.39 7.11
C ARG A 30 20.81 -8.02 5.87
N PRO A 31 21.59 -8.55 4.91
CA PRO A 31 21.03 -9.10 3.67
C PRO A 31 20.08 -10.28 3.89
N SER A 32 20.24 -11.02 4.99
CA SER A 32 19.39 -12.15 5.39
C SER A 32 17.93 -11.77 5.67
N ARG A 33 17.63 -10.48 5.91
CA ARG A 33 16.25 -10.01 6.09
C ARG A 33 15.46 -9.92 4.78
N TRP A 34 16.08 -10.22 3.64
CA TRP A 34 15.43 -10.16 2.33
C TRP A 34 15.26 -11.55 1.76
N LEU A 35 14.03 -11.87 1.38
CA LEU A 35 13.65 -13.15 0.81
C LEU A 35 13.36 -12.97 -0.68
N PRO A 36 14.01 -13.70 -1.59
CA PRO A 36 13.67 -13.65 -3.01
C PRO A 36 12.25 -14.19 -3.21
N THR A 37 11.44 -13.49 -4.01
CA THR A 37 10.02 -13.87 -4.19
C THR A 37 9.79 -14.76 -5.43
N GLY A 38 10.84 -15.15 -6.14
CA GLY A 38 10.73 -15.82 -7.46
C GLY A 38 10.54 -14.86 -8.64
N GLY A 39 10.39 -13.56 -8.38
CA GLY A 39 10.19 -12.53 -9.40
C GLY A 39 8.73 -12.24 -9.72
N VAL A 40 8.52 -11.15 -10.46
CA VAL A 40 7.20 -10.68 -10.91
C VAL A 40 7.27 -10.45 -12.40
N GLU A 41 6.29 -10.95 -13.16
CA GLU A 41 6.18 -10.63 -14.58
C GLU A 41 5.81 -9.16 -14.77
N VAL A 42 6.61 -8.45 -15.55
CA VAL A 42 6.30 -7.07 -15.90
C VAL A 42 6.24 -6.87 -17.40
N LYS A 43 5.09 -6.35 -17.84
CA LYS A 43 4.82 -6.04 -19.25
C LYS A 43 5.94 -5.17 -19.84
N GLY A 44 6.64 -5.71 -20.84
CA GLY A 44 7.74 -5.03 -21.53
C GLY A 44 9.13 -5.19 -20.91
N LYS A 45 9.26 -5.88 -19.75
CA LYS A 45 10.56 -6.22 -19.13
C LYS A 45 10.75 -7.73 -18.92
N GLY A 46 9.70 -8.52 -19.04
CA GLY A 46 9.74 -9.95 -18.72
C GLY A 46 9.74 -10.17 -17.21
N LEU A 47 10.40 -11.24 -16.77
CA LEU A 47 10.52 -11.57 -15.36
C LEU A 47 11.46 -10.57 -14.66
N MET A 48 10.94 -9.83 -13.69
CA MET A 48 11.74 -8.93 -12.85
C MET A 48 11.98 -9.58 -11.49
N HIS A 49 13.24 -9.73 -11.10
CA HIS A 49 13.56 -10.23 -9.76
C HIS A 49 13.18 -9.22 -8.68
N THR A 50 12.62 -9.76 -7.60
CA THR A 50 12.05 -8.99 -6.49
C THR A 50 12.34 -9.67 -5.17
N PHE A 51 12.42 -8.85 -4.12
CA PHE A 51 12.77 -9.27 -2.78
C PHE A 51 11.72 -8.76 -1.80
N LEU A 52 11.37 -9.59 -0.81
CA LEU A 52 10.44 -9.27 0.24
C LEU A 52 11.18 -9.20 1.57
N MET A 53 10.92 -8.18 2.36
CA MET A 53 11.50 -8.07 3.70
C MET A 53 10.83 -9.10 4.63
N ALA A 54 11.65 -9.96 5.25
CA ALA A 54 11.29 -10.83 6.36
C ALA A 54 10.85 -9.98 7.56
N GLU A 55 9.97 -10.54 8.38
CA GLU A 55 9.20 -9.80 9.37
C GLU A 55 10.08 -9.20 10.47
N GLU A 56 10.23 -7.87 10.46
CA GLU A 56 10.69 -7.07 11.61
C GLU A 56 10.05 -5.67 11.55
N ALA A 57 8.73 -5.66 11.40
CA ALA A 57 7.94 -4.45 11.40
C ALA A 57 6.59 -4.73 12.07
N THR A 58 6.64 -5.25 13.30
CA THR A 58 5.55 -5.04 14.25
C THR A 58 5.52 -3.55 14.57
N PHE A 59 5.07 -2.73 13.62
CA PHE A 59 4.56 -1.42 13.97
C PHE A 59 3.27 -1.71 14.71
N PRO A 60 3.16 -1.43 16.03
CA PRO A 60 1.87 -1.47 16.66
C PRO A 60 0.98 -0.58 15.79
N ARG A 61 -0.08 -1.15 15.22
CA ARG A 61 -1.11 -0.37 14.56
C ARG A 61 -1.43 0.72 15.55
N ARG A 62 -1.18 2.00 15.21
CA ARG A 62 -1.75 3.10 15.97
C ARG A 62 -3.25 2.86 15.85
N THR A 63 -3.83 2.20 16.85
CA THR A 63 -5.27 2.14 16.96
C THR A 63 -5.68 3.59 17.07
N PRO A 64 -6.61 4.08 16.24
CA PRO A 64 -7.32 5.29 16.59
C PRO A 64 -8.14 4.94 17.84
N SER A 65 -7.49 4.99 19.00
CA SER A 65 -8.14 5.10 20.29
C SER A 65 -8.47 6.58 20.47
N ASP A 66 -9.31 7.12 19.59
CA ASP A 66 -10.18 8.21 20.01
C ASP A 66 -11.45 8.21 19.17
N SER A 67 -12.54 8.22 19.92
CA SER A 67 -13.92 8.24 19.48
C SER A 67 -14.21 9.44 18.58
N THR A 68 -14.74 9.20 17.39
CA THR A 68 -15.75 10.10 16.82
C THR A 68 -16.76 9.21 16.11
N THR A 69 -17.96 9.20 16.68
CA THR A 69 -19.18 8.59 16.18
C THR A 69 -19.38 8.80 14.68
N PRO A 70 -20.02 7.87 13.95
CA PRO A 70 -20.54 8.19 12.64
C PRO A 70 -21.62 9.27 12.81
N GLU A 71 -21.34 10.51 12.41
CA GLU A 71 -22.43 11.46 12.18
C GLU A 71 -23.32 10.88 11.10
N THR A 72 -24.53 10.52 11.51
CA THR A 72 -25.67 10.17 10.67
C THR A 72 -25.82 11.20 9.55
N LEU A 73 -25.66 10.74 8.31
CA LEU A 73 -26.16 11.43 7.12
C LEU A 73 -27.69 11.51 7.22
N THR A 74 -28.20 12.53 7.90
CA THR A 74 -29.61 12.93 7.80
C THR A 74 -29.79 13.63 6.46
N THR A 75 -30.39 12.90 5.53
CA THR A 75 -31.01 13.43 4.32
C THR A 75 -32.10 14.43 4.71
N ALA A 76 -31.80 15.72 4.61
CA ALA A 76 -32.83 16.75 4.65
C ALA A 76 -33.41 16.92 3.24
N SER A 77 -34.47 16.15 2.97
CA SER A 77 -35.44 16.47 1.91
C SER A 77 -36.35 17.58 2.43
N ALA A 78 -36.27 18.78 1.85
CA ALA A 78 -37.24 19.84 2.09
C ALA A 78 -37.35 20.81 0.89
N ALA A 79 -38.38 20.55 0.08
CA ALA A 79 -39.29 21.51 -0.55
C ALA A 79 -38.71 22.75 -1.25
N ILE A 80 -38.63 22.67 -2.58
CA ILE A 80 -38.77 23.84 -3.46
C ILE A 80 -40.17 24.41 -3.25
N ARG A 81 -40.26 25.65 -2.76
CA ARG A 81 -41.46 26.47 -2.83
C ARG A 81 -41.14 27.69 -3.68
N ALA A 82 -41.85 27.81 -4.79
CA ALA A 82 -41.77 28.90 -5.76
C ALA A 82 -42.82 29.97 -5.42
N GLU A 83 -42.41 31.25 -5.40
CA GLU A 83 -43.24 32.47 -5.53
C GLU A 83 -42.25 33.59 -5.94
N ALA A 84 -42.24 34.03 -7.20
CA ALA A 84 -43.11 35.05 -7.81
C ALA A 84 -42.79 36.47 -7.33
N ALA A 85 -42.07 37.21 -8.18
CA ALA A 85 -42.21 38.66 -8.39
C ALA A 85 -41.76 38.97 -9.83
#